data_AF-A0A0W1DIU3-F1
#
_entry.id   AF-A0A0W1DIU3-F1
#
_cell.length_a   1.000
_cell.length_b   1.000
_cell.length_c   1.000
_cell.angle_alpha   90.00
_cell.angle_beta   90.00
_cell.angle_gamma   90.00
#
_symmetry.space_group_name_H-M   'P 1'
#
loop_
_entity.id
_entity.type
_entity.pdbx_description
1 polymer ?
#
loop_
_entity_poly.entity_id
_entity_poly.type
_entity_poly.pdbx_seq_one_letter_code
_entity_poly.pdbx_strand_id
1 'polypeptide(L)'
;MQNTRDGLRRATHIFEAAVWHYAVLVTCRCGHSAKFHAASLWWRFERKGWNDSFRDATRHFWCRQCAARIGRRVQPLRLETVPWEKGVIELEMPDDREWKRAMRRFRT
;
A
#
# COMPACT_ATOMS: atom_id res chain seq x y z
N MET A 1 -24.18 0.75 -3.41
CA MET A 1 -22.97 0.00 -3.80
C MET A 1 -22.44 -0.70 -2.55
N GLN A 2 -22.73 -1.99 -2.41
CA GLN A 2 -22.43 -2.79 -1.22
C GLN A 2 -21.03 -3.39 -1.35
N ASN A 3 -20.23 -3.38 -0.28
CA ASN A 3 -19.07 -4.27 -0.11
C ASN A 3 -18.73 -4.39 1.37
N THR A 4 -19.57 -5.14 2.09
CA THR A 4 -19.42 -5.47 3.50
C THR A 4 -19.07 -6.94 3.62
N ARG A 5 -18.05 -7.27 4.41
CA ARG A 5 -18.11 -8.49 5.22
C ARG A 5 -17.93 -8.19 6.71
N ASP A 6 -17.30 -7.08 7.08
CA ASP A 6 -17.05 -6.71 8.49
C ASP A 6 -17.48 -5.28 8.90
N GLY A 7 -18.26 -4.56 8.08
CA GLY A 7 -18.63 -3.17 8.38
C GLY A 7 -17.48 -2.16 8.29
N LEU A 8 -16.27 -2.61 8.01
CA LEU A 8 -15.07 -1.80 7.85
C LEU A 8 -14.95 -1.26 6.42
N ARG A 9 -14.61 0.02 6.30
CA ARG A 9 -14.36 0.68 5.02
C ARG A 9 -13.21 -0.03 4.30
N ARG A 10 -13.47 -0.53 3.08
CA ARG A 10 -12.45 -1.19 2.26
C ARG A 10 -11.66 -0.15 1.48
N ALA A 11 -10.39 0.02 1.81
CA ALA A 11 -9.56 0.98 1.09
C ALA A 11 -9.31 0.45 -0.31
N THR A 12 -9.43 1.32 -1.29
CA THR A 12 -9.11 1.07 -2.69
C THR A 12 -7.82 1.75 -3.11
N HIS A 13 -7.40 2.77 -2.35
CA HIS A 13 -6.16 3.51 -2.51
C HIS A 13 -5.23 3.34 -1.31
N ILE A 14 -3.91 3.45 -1.53
CA ILE A 14 -2.91 3.42 -0.45
C ILE A 14 -3.14 4.63 0.48
N PHE A 15 -3.52 5.79 -0.05
CA PHE A 15 -3.82 6.95 0.80
C PHE A 15 -4.97 6.68 1.77
N GLU A 16 -6.09 6.11 1.30
CA GLU A 16 -7.23 5.74 2.16
C GLU A 16 -6.79 4.79 3.29
N ALA A 17 -5.94 3.81 2.95
CA ALA A 17 -5.38 2.90 3.95
C ALA A 17 -4.53 3.65 4.99
N ALA A 18 -3.78 4.67 4.56
CA ALA A 18 -3.00 5.51 5.47
C ALA A 18 -3.89 6.36 6.39
N VAL A 19 -4.95 6.96 5.86
CA VAL A 19 -5.91 7.77 6.63
C VAL A 19 -6.63 6.92 7.68
N TRP A 20 -6.91 5.66 7.39
CA TRP A 20 -7.58 4.75 8.33
C TRP A 20 -6.62 3.94 9.20
N HIS A 21 -5.33 4.30 9.23
CA HIS A 21 -4.31 3.64 10.04
C HIS A 21 -4.17 2.14 9.77
N TYR A 22 -4.39 1.72 8.52
CA TYR A 22 -4.12 0.36 8.06
C TYR A 22 -2.67 0.21 7.57
N ALA A 23 -2.22 -1.04 7.48
CA ALA A 23 -1.04 -1.42 6.72
C ALA A 23 -1.46 -2.03 5.36
N VAL A 24 -0.55 -1.98 4.38
CA VAL A 24 -0.76 -2.59 3.07
C VAL A 24 0.00 -3.92 3.01
N LEU A 25 -0.74 -5.02 2.90
CA LEU A 25 -0.20 -6.34 2.64
C LEU A 25 -0.06 -6.54 1.13
N VAL A 26 1.15 -6.84 0.68
CA VAL A 26 1.46 -7.19 -0.71
C VAL A 26 1.73 -8.68 -0.76
N THR A 27 0.92 -9.44 -1.51
CA THR A 27 1.06 -10.89 -1.61
C THR A 27 1.46 -11.31 -3.02
N CYS A 28 2.58 -12.03 -3.14
CA CYS A 28 3.06 -12.57 -4.40
C CYS A 28 2.37 -13.89 -4.76
N ARG A 29 2.41 -14.25 -6.05
CA ARG A 29 1.94 -15.55 -6.55
C ARG A 29 2.66 -16.76 -5.94
N CYS A 30 3.89 -16.59 -5.46
CA CYS A 30 4.62 -17.65 -4.76
C CYS A 30 4.19 -17.85 -3.30
N GLY A 31 3.25 -17.05 -2.78
CA GLY A 31 2.83 -17.05 -1.38
C GLY A 31 3.64 -16.14 -0.46
N HIS A 32 4.78 -15.60 -0.93
CA HIS A 32 5.53 -14.62 -0.14
C HIS A 32 4.75 -13.31 -0.02
N SER A 33 4.70 -12.77 1.20
CA SER A 33 3.99 -11.53 1.50
C SER A 33 4.83 -10.56 2.30
N ALA A 34 4.57 -9.26 2.14
CA ALA A 34 5.19 -8.21 2.92
C ALA A 34 4.15 -7.16 3.34
N LYS A 35 4.21 -6.71 4.59
CA LYS A 35 3.36 -5.64 5.11
C LYS A 35 4.13 -4.31 5.07
N PHE A 36 3.49 -3.25 4.59
CA PHE A 36 4.07 -1.91 4.52
C PHE A 36 3.24 -0.92 5.33
N HIS A 37 3.91 0.03 5.98
CA HIS A 37 3.24 1.16 6.61
C HIS A 37 2.59 2.04 5.53
N ALA A 38 1.25 2.16 5.54
CA ALA A 38 0.51 2.78 4.45
C ALA A 38 0.90 4.25 4.19
N ALA A 39 1.11 5.07 5.23
CA ALA A 39 1.53 6.47 5.03
C ALA A 39 2.90 6.60 4.36
N SER A 40 3.92 5.88 4.86
CA SER A 40 5.25 5.84 4.21
C SER A 40 5.19 5.32 2.77
N LEU A 41 4.31 4.35 2.51
CA LEU A 41 4.13 3.79 1.17
C LEU A 41 3.45 4.79 0.23
N TRP A 42 2.37 5.41 0.67
CA TRP A 42 1.70 6.47 -0.08
C TRP A 42 2.68 7.60 -0.39
N TRP A 43 3.48 8.04 0.59
CA TRP A 43 4.43 9.13 0.38
C TRP A 43 5.44 8.84 -0.72
N ARG A 44 5.92 7.59 -0.78
CA ARG A 44 6.78 7.16 -1.89
C ARG A 44 6.08 7.24 -3.24
N PHE A 45 4.79 6.89 -3.31
CA PHE A 45 4.00 6.99 -4.52
C PHE A 45 3.78 8.44 -4.94
N GLU A 46 3.39 9.30 -4.00
CA GLU A 46 3.20 10.75 -4.22
C GLU A 46 4.50 11.40 -4.75
N ARG A 47 5.63 11.15 -4.10
CA ARG A 47 6.95 11.68 -4.53
C ARG A 47 7.39 11.21 -5.92
N LYS A 48 6.90 10.06 -6.35
CA LYS A 48 7.20 9.49 -7.67
C LYS A 48 6.12 9.81 -8.71
N GLY A 49 5.03 10.48 -8.33
CA GLY A 49 3.88 10.73 -9.20
C GLY A 49 3.19 9.45 -9.66
N TRP A 50 3.26 8.37 -8.87
CA TRP A 50 2.64 7.10 -9.21
C TRP A 50 1.18 7.05 -8.75
N ASN A 51 0.35 6.32 -9.49
CA ASN A 51 -1.04 6.07 -9.11
C ASN A 51 -1.08 5.14 -7.90
N ASP A 52 -1.73 5.60 -6.82
CA ASP A 52 -1.79 4.91 -5.54
C ASP A 52 -2.99 3.97 -5.39
N SER A 53 -3.82 3.81 -6.43
CA SER A 53 -4.89 2.81 -6.45
C SER A 53 -4.27 1.41 -6.31
N PHE A 54 -4.85 0.52 -5.51
CA PHE A 54 -4.30 -0.82 -5.33
C PHE A 54 -4.20 -1.60 -6.63
N ARG A 55 -5.08 -1.33 -7.59
CA ARG A 55 -5.03 -1.94 -8.92
C ARG A 55 -3.74 -1.59 -9.65
N ASP A 56 -3.41 -0.30 -9.74
CA ASP A 56 -2.22 0.15 -10.48
C ASP A 56 -0.94 0.02 -9.66
N ALA A 57 -1.04 0.21 -8.34
CA ALA A 57 0.07 0.09 -7.42
C ALA A 57 0.75 -1.28 -7.49
N THR A 58 0.00 -2.37 -7.74
CA THR A 58 0.59 -3.71 -7.93
C THR A 58 1.76 -3.73 -8.92
N ARG A 59 1.73 -2.90 -9.97
CA ARG A 59 2.74 -2.85 -11.04
C ARG A 59 4.10 -2.33 -10.55
N HIS A 60 4.11 -1.58 -9.44
CA HIS A 60 5.32 -1.00 -8.85
C HIS A 60 5.99 -1.94 -7.84
N PHE A 61 5.39 -3.10 -7.55
CA PHE A 61 5.95 -4.10 -6.66
C PHE A 61 6.47 -5.32 -7.43
N TRP A 62 7.45 -5.98 -6.84
CA TRP A 62 7.95 -7.26 -7.32
C TRP A 62 8.50 -8.07 -6.16
N CYS A 63 8.41 -9.40 -6.27
CA CYS A 63 8.89 -10.29 -5.22
C CYS A 63 10.39 -10.57 -5.36
N ARG A 64 11.15 -10.26 -4.29
CA ARG A 64 12.59 -10.55 -4.20
C ARG A 64 12.90 -12.04 -4.24
N GLN A 65 12.08 -12.86 -3.59
CA GLN A 65 12.25 -14.32 -3.62
C GLN A 65 12.06 -14.89 -5.02
N CYS A 66 11.05 -14.44 -5.76
CA CYS A 66 10.88 -14.85 -7.15
C CYS A 66 12.05 -14.38 -8.02
N ALA A 67 12.47 -13.12 -7.88
CA ALA A 67 13.61 -12.62 -8.65
C ALA A 67 14.89 -13.43 -8.41
N ALA A 68 15.15 -13.82 -7.16
CA ALA A 68 16.30 -14.66 -6.81
C ALA A 68 16.16 -16.11 -7.33
N ARG A 69 14.97 -16.72 -7.24
CA ARG A 69 14.76 -18.12 -7.58
C ARG A 69 14.64 -18.39 -9.09
N ILE A 70 13.96 -17.51 -9.82
CA ILE A 70 13.64 -17.71 -11.24
C ILE A 70 14.24 -16.64 -12.16
N GLY A 71 15.07 -15.73 -11.62
CA GLY A 71 15.78 -14.71 -12.40
C GLY A 71 14.93 -13.59 -12.98
N ARG A 72 13.63 -13.51 -12.65
CA ARG A 72 12.70 -12.50 -13.19
C ARG A 72 11.85 -11.83 -12.11
N ARG A 73 11.53 -10.55 -12.32
CA ARG A 73 10.60 -9.80 -11.46
C ARG A 73 9.18 -10.30 -11.68
N VAL A 74 8.56 -10.80 -10.61
CA VAL A 74 7.17 -11.25 -10.64
C VAL A 74 6.30 -10.20 -9.95
N GLN A 75 5.33 -9.67 -10.70
CA GLN A 75 4.31 -8.79 -10.17
C GLN A 75 3.47 -9.54 -9.13
N PRO A 76 3.22 -8.96 -7.94
CA PRO A 76 2.39 -9.59 -6.93
C PRO A 76 0.95 -9.79 -7.42
N LEU A 77 0.27 -10.73 -6.78
CA LEU A 77 -1.10 -11.12 -7.15
C LEU A 77 -2.09 -10.04 -6.75
N ARG A 78 -1.96 -9.51 -5.52
CA ARG A 78 -2.90 -8.54 -4.96
C ARG A 78 -2.27 -7.69 -3.86
N LEU A 79 -2.86 -6.52 -3.67
CA LEU A 79 -2.65 -5.63 -2.53
C LEU A 79 -3.93 -5.64 -1.70
N GLU A 80 -3.79 -5.73 -0.38
CA GLU A 80 -4.90 -5.75 0.58
C GLU A 80 -4.56 -4.84 1.76
N THR A 81 -5.58 -4.28 2.41
CA THR A 81 -5.39 -3.64 3.72
C THR A 81 -5.50 -4.66 4.83
N VAL A 82 -4.60 -4.53 5.80
CA VAL A 82 -4.62 -5.28 7.05
C VAL A 82 -4.49 -4.30 8.21
N PRO A 83 -4.90 -4.67 9.44
CA PRO A 83 -4.59 -3.87 10.63
C PRO A 83 -3.10 -3.54 10.69
N TRP A 84 -2.79 -2.32 11.11
CA TRP A 84 -1.39 -1.95 11.36
C TRP A 84 -0.86 -2.72 12.56
N GLU A 85 0.37 -3.22 12.44
CA GLU A 85 1.05 -4.01 13.47
C GLU A 85 2.52 -3.58 13.56
N LYS A 86 3.16 -3.83 14.70
CA LYS A 86 4.60 -3.59 14.85
C LYS A 86 5.41 -4.50 13.92
N GLY A 87 6.40 -3.95 13.23
CA GLY A 87 7.25 -4.71 12.30
C GLY A 87 6.82 -4.64 10.83
N VAL A 88 5.86 -3.77 10.49
CA VAL A 88 5.61 -3.40 9.10
C VAL A 88 6.84 -2.70 8.51
N ILE A 89 7.03 -2.84 7.20
CA ILE A 89 8.10 -2.15 6.48
C ILE A 89 7.75 -0.67 6.40
N GLU A 90 8.56 0.14 7.07
CA GLU A 90 8.48 1.60 7.04
C GLU A 90 9.46 2.14 5.99
N LEU A 91 8.95 3.00 5.12
CA LEU A 91 9.75 3.77 4.18
C LEU A 91 9.94 5.18 4.74
N GLU A 92 10.49 6.08 3.93
CA GLU A 92 10.52 7.51 4.28
C GLU A 92 9.09 7.99 4.58
N MET A 93 8.91 8.58 5.75
CA MET A 93 7.63 9.12 6.18
C MET A 93 7.39 10.49 5.54
N PRO A 94 6.15 10.84 5.20
CA PRO A 94 5.83 12.21 4.84
C PRO A 94 6.06 13.13 6.04
N ASP A 95 6.53 14.35 5.78
CA ASP A 95 6.53 15.37 6.82
C ASP A 95 5.09 15.82 7.17
N ASP A 96 4.93 16.47 8.32
CA ASP A 96 3.63 16.93 8.80
C ASP A 96 2.93 17.89 7.82
N ARG A 97 3.69 18.67 7.07
CA ARG A 97 3.16 19.67 6.14
C ARG A 97 2.52 18.99 4.93
N GLU A 98 3.23 18.06 4.32
CA GLU A 98 2.77 17.29 3.18
C GLU A 98 1.63 16.35 3.56
N TRP A 99 1.69 15.74 4.75
CA TRP A 99 0.57 14.96 5.29
C TRP A 99 -0.69 15.81 5.45
N LYS A 100 -0.58 17.00 6.07
CA LYS A 100 -1.70 17.95 6.20
C LYS A 100 -2.22 18.41 4.85
N ARG A 101 -1.34 18.63 3.87
CA ARG A 101 -1.72 19.02 2.50
C ARG A 101 -2.53 17.93 1.81
N ALA A 102 -2.11 16.67 1.89
CA ALA A 102 -2.83 15.54 1.32
C ALA A 102 -4.19 15.32 2.01
N MET A 103 -4.22 15.40 3.34
CA MET A 103 -5.47 15.33 4.11
C MET A 103 -6.47 16.42 3.73
N ARG A 104 -6.01 17.63 3.40
CA ARG A 104 -6.89 18.70 2.88
C ARG A 104 -7.48 18.35 1.52
N ARG A 105 -6.67 17.83 0.60
CA ARG A 105 -7.14 17.40 -0.74
C ARG A 105 -8.18 16.29 -0.67
N PHE A 106 -8.06 15.38 0.30
CA PHE A 106 -8.98 14.26 0.46
C PHE A 106 -10.32 14.63 1.09
N ARG A 107 -10.39 15.74 1.83
CA ARG A 107 -11.63 16.21 2.49
C ARG A 107 -12.52 17.07 1.60
N THR A 108 -11.98 17.58 0.50
CA THR A 108 -12.70 18.40 -0.49
C THR A 108 -13.41 17.50 -1.49
#